data_AF-A0A3Q8YKU2-F1
#
_entry.id   AF-A0A3Q8YKU2-F1
#
_cell.length_a   1.000
_cell.length_b   1.000
_cell.length_c   1.000
_cell.angle_alpha   90.00
_cell.angle_beta   90.00
_cell.angle_gamma   90.00
#
_symmetry.space_group_name_H-M   'P 1'
#
loop_
_entity.id
_entity.type
_entity.pdbx_description
1 polymer ?
#
loop_
_entity_poly.entity_id
_entity_poly.type
_entity_poly.pdbx_seq_one_letter_code
_entity_poly.pdbx_strand_id
1 'polypeptide(L)'
;MAPIPPVEPPLLSEGSPDRALNCEVALEPAFQALVKASVVKGWSAQEVAETLLKLATEHAETIMGRQRVAARLYRWRVSSLVDMYVSQFLGRFR
;
A
#
# COMPACT_ATOMS: atom_id res chain seq x y z
N MET A 1 -19.23 -0.50 -23.41
CA MET A 1 -18.95 -0.67 -21.98
C MET A 1 -18.80 0.73 -21.40
N ALA A 2 -19.51 1.08 -20.32
CA ALA A 2 -19.33 2.41 -19.72
C ALA A 2 -17.90 2.51 -19.16
N PRO A 3 -17.23 3.66 -19.30
CA PRO A 3 -15.91 3.86 -18.73
C PRO A 3 -15.97 3.77 -17.20
N ILE A 4 -14.89 3.29 -16.58
CA ILE A 4 -14.74 3.31 -15.11
C ILE A 4 -14.72 4.79 -14.67
N PRO A 5 -15.52 5.19 -13.66
CA PRO A 5 -15.49 6.55 -13.12
C PRO A 5 -14.06 6.96 -12.70
N PRO A 6 -13.68 8.23 -12.87
CA PRO A 6 -12.39 8.71 -12.37
C PRO A 6 -12.33 8.59 -10.84
N VAL A 7 -11.14 8.27 -10.32
CA VAL A 7 -10.86 8.25 -8.88
C VAL A 7 -10.22 9.58 -8.50
N GLU A 8 -10.90 10.33 -7.64
CA GLU A 8 -10.40 11.60 -7.14
C GLU A 8 -9.24 11.42 -6.14
N PRO A 9 -8.30 12.38 -6.05
CA PRO A 9 -7.24 12.32 -5.06
C PRO A 9 -7.80 12.40 -3.62
N PRO A 10 -7.05 11.93 -2.62
CA PRO A 10 -7.46 12.06 -1.22
C PRO A 10 -7.73 13.52 -0.84
N LEU A 11 -8.94 13.80 -0.34
CA LEU A 11 -9.35 15.15 0.06
C LEU A 11 -8.68 15.63 1.35
N LEU A 12 -8.35 14.70 2.25
CA LEU A 12 -7.82 14.99 3.59
C LEU A 12 -6.34 14.62 3.70
N SER A 13 -5.61 15.40 4.51
CA SER A 13 -4.20 15.16 4.84
C SER A 13 -3.99 13.85 5.58
N GLU A 14 -2.82 13.21 5.44
CA GLU A 14 -2.51 11.88 5.99
C GLU A 14 -2.81 11.68 7.49
N GLY A 15 -2.70 12.73 8.31
CA GLY A 15 -2.98 12.65 9.76
C GLY A 15 -4.45 12.82 10.16
N SER A 16 -5.35 13.06 9.19
CA SER A 16 -6.77 13.27 9.50
C SER A 16 -7.45 11.93 9.84
N PRO A 17 -8.20 11.85 10.96
CA PRO A 17 -8.88 10.62 11.36
C PRO A 17 -9.91 10.15 10.33
N ASP A 18 -10.52 11.08 9.59
CA ASP A 18 -11.58 10.79 8.62
C ASP A 18 -11.04 10.49 7.21
N ARG A 19 -9.71 10.50 7.04
CA ARG A 19 -9.10 10.29 5.73
C ARG A 19 -9.42 8.91 5.15
N ALA A 20 -9.43 7.88 6.00
CA ALA A 20 -9.72 6.52 5.56
C ALA A 20 -11.12 6.44 4.93
N LEU A 21 -12.14 6.95 5.63
CA LEU A 21 -13.51 7.00 5.14
C LEU A 21 -13.64 7.82 3.84
N ASN A 22 -12.93 8.94 3.72
CA ASN A 22 -12.92 9.73 2.49
C ASN A 22 -12.34 8.96 1.30
N CYS A 23 -11.25 8.23 1.53
CA CYS A 23 -10.65 7.38 0.49
C CYS A 23 -11.61 6.26 0.05
N GLU A 24 -12.36 5.66 0.98
CA GLU A 24 -13.38 4.65 0.65
C GLU A 24 -14.45 5.24 -0.28
N VAL A 25 -15.02 6.39 0.09
CA VAL A 25 -16.03 7.07 -0.74
C VAL A 25 -15.49 7.42 -2.14
N ALA A 26 -14.24 7.85 -2.24
CA ALA A 26 -13.62 8.18 -3.52
C ALA A 26 -13.39 6.95 -4.43
N LEU A 27 -13.11 5.78 -3.84
CA LEU A 27 -12.84 4.54 -4.58
C LEU A 27 -14.11 3.77 -4.96
N GLU A 28 -15.17 3.90 -4.18
CA GLU A 28 -16.42 3.11 -4.32
C GLU A 28 -17.03 3.15 -5.73
N PRO A 29 -17.15 4.30 -6.43
CA PRO A 29 -17.74 4.32 -7.77
C PRO A 29 -16.95 3.51 -8.80
N ALA A 30 -15.61 3.57 -8.73
CA ALA A 30 -14.73 2.81 -9.59
C ALA A 30 -14.79 1.30 -9.27
N PHE A 31 -14.86 0.97 -7.98
CA PHE A 31 -15.02 -0.41 -7.52
C PHE A 31 -16.34 -1.02 -8.02
N GLN A 32 -17.47 -0.31 -7.85
CA GLN A 32 -18.78 -0.76 -8.34
C GLN A 32 -18.81 -0.93 -9.87
N ALA A 33 -18.15 -0.03 -10.61
CA ALA A 33 -18.04 -0.14 -12.05
C ALA A 33 -17.26 -1.40 -12.48
N LEU A 34 -16.17 -1.73 -11.77
CA LEU A 34 -15.41 -2.96 -11.99
C LEU A 34 -16.26 -4.20 -11.70
N VAL A 35 -16.93 -4.25 -10.55
CA VAL A 35 -17.83 -5.36 -10.19
C VAL A 35 -18.89 -5.57 -11.27
N LYS A 36 -19.56 -4.49 -11.68
CA LYS A 36 -20.58 -4.53 -12.74
C LYS A 36 -20.00 -5.02 -14.07
N ALA A 37 -18.81 -4.56 -14.46
CA ALA A 37 -18.17 -4.98 -15.69
C ALA A 37 -17.87 -6.49 -15.69
N SER A 38 -17.38 -7.04 -14.58
CA SER A 38 -17.11 -8.47 -14.42
C SER A 38 -18.38 -9.31 -14.50
N VAL A 39 -19.45 -8.90 -13.82
CA VAL A 39 -20.74 -9.62 -13.86
C VAL A 39 -21.34 -9.60 -15.28
N VAL A 40 -21.26 -8.47 -16.00
CA VAL A 40 -21.70 -8.39 -17.41
C VAL A 40 -20.91 -9.34 -18.33
N LYS A 41 -19.70 -9.74 -17.93
CA LYS A 41 -18.88 -10.73 -18.63
C LYS A 41 -19.16 -12.17 -18.21
N GLY A 42 -20.17 -12.40 -17.37
CA GLY A 42 -20.64 -13.73 -16.99
C GLY A 42 -20.02 -14.29 -15.71
N TRP A 43 -19.23 -13.49 -14.98
CA TRP A 43 -18.72 -13.90 -13.67
C TRP A 43 -19.86 -13.86 -12.66
N SER A 44 -19.90 -14.82 -11.74
CA SER A 44 -20.81 -14.76 -10.60
C SER A 44 -20.40 -13.66 -9.63
N ALA A 45 -21.36 -13.12 -8.86
CA ALA A 45 -21.06 -12.13 -7.83
C ALA A 45 -20.06 -12.65 -6.78
N GLN A 46 -20.12 -13.94 -6.46
CA GLN A 46 -19.21 -14.59 -5.52
C GLN A 46 -17.77 -14.65 -6.08
N GLU A 47 -17.58 -15.12 -7.32
CA GLU A 47 -16.25 -15.17 -7.95
C GLU A 47 -15.61 -13.78 -8.02
N VAL A 48 -16.40 -12.75 -8.35
CA VAL A 48 -15.91 -11.36 -8.39
C VAL A 48 -15.47 -10.91 -7.00
N ALA A 49 -16.29 -11.12 -5.97
CA ALA A 49 -15.97 -10.72 -4.60
C ALA A 49 -14.72 -11.42 -4.06
N GLU A 50 -14.64 -12.75 -4.20
CA GLU A 50 -13.49 -13.54 -3.75
C GLU A 50 -12.20 -13.15 -4.48
N THR A 51 -12.29 -12.96 -5.79
CA THR A 51 -11.12 -12.56 -6.61
C THR A 51 -10.62 -11.17 -6.23
N LEU A 52 -11.52 -10.19 -6.10
CA LEU A 52 -11.13 -8.81 -5.74
C LEU A 52 -10.54 -8.75 -4.32
N LEU A 53 -11.12 -9.49 -3.37
CA LEU A 53 -10.58 -9.60 -2.02
C LEU A 53 -9.17 -10.20 -2.03
N LYS A 54 -8.96 -11.27 -2.78
CA LYS A 54 -7.63 -11.90 -2.93
C LYS A 54 -6.61 -10.91 -3.49
N LEU A 55 -6.92 -10.24 -4.60
CA LEU A 55 -6.03 -9.27 -5.24
C LEU A 55 -5.67 -8.11 -4.31
N ALA A 56 -6.67 -7.57 -3.59
CA ALA A 56 -6.43 -6.49 -2.63
C ALA A 56 -5.53 -6.94 -1.47
N THR A 57 -5.74 -8.17 -0.98
CA THR A 57 -4.95 -8.75 0.12
C THR A 57 -3.50 -8.96 -0.30
N GLU A 58 -3.25 -9.60 -1.45
CA GLU A 58 -1.90 -9.84 -1.97
C GLU A 58 -1.15 -8.52 -2.26
N HIS A 59 -1.87 -7.50 -2.75
CA HIS A 59 -1.30 -6.18 -2.95
C HIS A 59 -0.88 -5.52 -1.63
N ALA A 60 -1.73 -5.60 -0.59
CA ALA A 60 -1.44 -5.08 0.74
C ALA A 60 -0.22 -5.79 1.36
N GLU A 61 -0.14 -7.10 1.25
CA GLU A 61 1.02 -7.90 1.71
C GLU A 61 2.32 -7.45 1.02
N THR A 62 2.27 -7.18 -0.28
CA THR A 62 3.42 -6.68 -1.04
C THR A 62 3.88 -5.32 -0.53
N ILE A 63 2.95 -4.37 -0.27
CA ILE A 63 3.28 -3.05 0.27
C ILE A 63 3.91 -3.18 1.66
N MET A 64 3.30 -3.96 2.56
CA MET A 64 3.82 -4.19 3.91
C MET A 64 5.20 -4.87 3.87
N GLY A 65 5.39 -5.85 2.99
CA GLY A 65 6.67 -6.51 2.77
C GLY A 65 7.76 -5.51 2.37
N ARG A 66 7.46 -4.62 1.42
CA ARG A 66 8.37 -3.54 1.02
C ARG A 66 8.72 -2.61 2.18
N GLN A 67 7.73 -2.21 2.98
CA GLN A 67 7.95 -1.36 4.17
C GLN A 67 8.85 -2.03 5.21
N ARG A 68 8.65 -3.34 5.47
CA ARG A 68 9.50 -4.11 6.39
C ARG A 68 10.95 -4.20 5.90
N VAL A 69 11.16 -4.45 4.60
CA VAL A 69 12.50 -4.46 4.01
C VAL A 69 13.16 -3.08 4.12
N ALA A 70 12.44 -2.02 3.79
CA ALA A 70 12.94 -0.64 3.90
C ALA A 70 13.36 -0.30 5.33
N ALA A 71 12.52 -0.62 6.32
CA ALA A 71 12.84 -0.41 7.74
C ALA A 71 14.09 -1.20 8.19
N ARG A 72 14.24 -2.45 7.71
CA ARG A 72 15.42 -3.28 8.00
C ARG A 72 16.70 -2.68 7.39
N LEU A 73 16.64 -2.26 6.13
CA LEU A 73 17.78 -1.63 5.45
C LEU A 73 18.18 -0.32 6.12
N TYR A 74 17.19 0.51 6.50
CA TYR A 74 17.43 1.74 7.24
C TYR A 74 18.15 1.47 8.57
N ARG A 75 17.65 0.50 9.35
CA ARG A 75 18.28 0.09 10.62
C ARG A 75 19.72 -0.41 10.42
N TRP A 76 19.94 -1.27 9.42
CA TRP A 76 21.27 -1.78 9.10
C TRP A 76 22.22 -0.63 8.74
N ARG A 77 21.79 0.29 7.87
CA ARG A 77 22.59 1.45 7.47
C ARG A 77 22.99 2.32 8.66
N VAL A 78 22.05 2.60 9.57
CA VAL A 78 22.35 3.38 10.80
C VAL A 78 23.37 2.63 11.66
N SER A 79 23.19 1.33 11.88
CA SER A 79 24.15 0.51 12.64
C SER A 79 25.54 0.54 12.01
N SER A 80 25.65 0.34 10.69
CA SER A 80 26.94 0.35 9.99
C SER A 80 27.64 1.70 10.05
N LEU A 81 26.89 2.81 10.00
CA LEU A 81 27.48 4.15 10.18
C LEU A 81 28.02 4.35 11.59
N VAL A 82 27.28 3.88 12.60
CA VAL A 82 27.74 3.92 14.00
C VAL A 82 28.98 3.05 14.19
N ASP A 83 28.99 1.83 13.68
CA ASP A 83 30.13 0.91 13.76
C ASP A 83 31.37 1.48 13.07
N MET A 84 31.20 2.11 11.90
CA MET A 84 32.27 2.81 11.19
C MET A 84 32.82 3.96 12.02
N TYR A 85 31.95 4.80 12.59
CA TYR A 85 32.35 5.95 13.40
C TYR A 85 33.11 5.52 14.66
N VAL A 86 32.58 4.51 15.38
CA VAL A 86 33.22 3.94 16.58
C VAL A 86 34.58 3.33 16.23
N SER A 87 34.67 2.57 15.14
CA SER A 87 35.93 1.98 14.68
C SER A 87 36.97 3.04 14.30
N GLN A 88 36.55 4.13 13.67
CA GLN A 88 37.42 5.25 13.30
C GLN A 88 37.89 6.05 14.53
N PHE A 89 37.02 6.25 15.53
CA PHE A 89 37.36 6.95 16.77
C PHE A 89 38.26 6.10 17.67
N LEU A 90 37.90 4.86 17.94
CA LEU A 90 38.67 3.97 18.82
C LEU A 90 39.98 3.49 18.17
N GLY A 91 40.03 3.34 16.84
CA GLY A 91 41.25 3.05 16.11
C GLY A 91 42.28 4.20 16.11
N ARG A 92 41.88 5.42 16.48
CA ARG A 92 42.75 6.60 16.57
C ARG A 92 43.45 6.73 17.93
N PHE A 93 43.03 5.98 18.94
CA PHE A 93 43.61 5.99 20.29
C PHE A 93 44.43 4.72 20.60
N ARG A 94 44.80 3.96 19.56
CA ARG A 94 45.65 2.78 19.66
C ARG A 94 47.01 3.02 19.01
#